data_AF-A0A7C5WUR5-F1
#
_entry.id   AF-A0A7C5WUR5-F1
#
_cell.length_a   1.000
_cell.length_b   1.000
_cell.length_c   1.000
_cell.angle_alpha   90.00
_cell.angle_beta   90.00
_cell.angle_gamma   90.00
#
_symmetry.space_group_name_H-M   'P 1'
#
loop_
_entity.id
_entity.type
_entity.pdbx_description
1 polymer ?
#
loop_
_entity_poly.entity_id
_entity_poly.type
_entity_poly.pdbx_seq_one_letter_code
_entity_poly.pdbx_strand_id
1 'polypeptide(L)'
;MFLESRRNFLKGTAYGVAGATVAAGVFSSVVADETKEETKFTPTPKELNFYPSQTEWDSFLELDGDDWKRGGVGRNGVQSKENPDGILVHDYTIVPTACSNCEAGCGLTAWVDKKTLTVRKYMGNPLHTGSRGRNCAKGY
;
A
#
# COMPACT_ATOMS: atom_id res chain seq x y z
N MET A 1 43.43 -24.47 -10.33
CA MET A 1 42.69 -25.74 -10.52
C MET A 1 41.93 -26.21 -9.25
N PHE A 2 42.49 -26.14 -8.04
CA PHE A 2 41.81 -26.57 -6.79
C PHE A 2 40.54 -25.78 -6.41
N LEU A 3 40.50 -24.47 -6.68
CA LEU A 3 39.36 -23.61 -6.32
C LEU A 3 38.10 -23.87 -7.18
N GLU A 4 38.27 -24.25 -8.45
CA GLU A 4 37.17 -24.60 -9.35
C GLU A 4 36.50 -25.93 -8.97
N SER A 5 37.31 -26.92 -8.56
CA SER A 5 36.81 -28.22 -8.09
C SER A 5 35.92 -28.09 -6.85
N ARG A 6 36.31 -27.25 -5.87
CA ARG A 6 35.50 -26.98 -4.67
C ARG A 6 34.19 -26.26 -4.99
N ARG A 7 34.24 -25.29 -5.91
CA ARG A 7 33.04 -24.56 -6.34
C ARG A 7 32.05 -25.47 -7.06
N ASN A 8 32.54 -26.38 -7.90
CA ASN A 8 31.69 -27.35 -8.59
C ASN A 8 31.13 -28.41 -7.63
N PHE A 9 31.91 -28.86 -6.66
CA PHE A 9 31.46 -29.77 -5.61
C PHE A 9 30.35 -29.14 -4.73
N LEU A 10 30.55 -27.89 -4.28
CA LEU A 10 29.55 -27.16 -3.49
C LEU A 10 28.26 -26.89 -4.28
N LYS A 11 28.37 -26.57 -5.56
CA LYS A 11 27.20 -26.45 -6.45
C LYS A 11 26.47 -27.79 -6.58
N GLY A 12 27.19 -28.87 -6.85
CA GLY A 12 26.59 -30.21 -6.97
C GLY A 12 25.88 -30.69 -5.71
N THR A 13 26.47 -30.44 -4.54
CA THR A 13 25.83 -30.75 -3.24
C THR A 13 24.62 -29.86 -2.98
N ALA A 14 24.68 -28.56 -3.29
CA ALA A 14 23.52 -27.67 -3.17
C ALA A 14 22.35 -28.10 -4.07
N TYR A 15 22.61 -28.49 -5.33
CA TYR A 15 21.58 -28.99 -6.24
C TYR A 15 21.05 -30.37 -5.82
N GLY A 16 21.90 -31.26 -5.31
CA GLY A 16 21.49 -32.58 -4.81
C GLY A 16 20.60 -32.50 -3.58
N VAL A 17 20.96 -31.64 -2.62
CA VAL A 17 20.15 -31.39 -1.41
C VAL A 17 18.84 -30.71 -1.80
N ALA A 18 18.87 -29.67 -2.65
CA ALA A 18 17.65 -29.01 -3.12
C ALA A 18 16.71 -30.00 -3.83
N GLY A 19 17.22 -30.81 -4.76
CA GLY A 19 16.45 -31.82 -5.48
C GLY A 19 15.86 -32.89 -4.56
N ALA A 20 16.63 -33.37 -3.58
CA ALA A 20 16.16 -34.34 -2.60
C ALA A 20 15.08 -33.77 -1.68
N THR A 21 15.21 -32.51 -1.25
CA THR A 21 14.21 -31.86 -0.39
C THR A 21 12.90 -31.54 -1.11
N VAL A 22 12.94 -31.27 -2.42
CA VAL A 22 11.76 -31.11 -3.26
C VAL A 22 11.08 -32.47 -3.52
N ALA A 23 11.86 -33.50 -3.85
CA ALA A 23 11.33 -34.86 -4.08
C ALA A 23 10.75 -35.50 -2.81
N ALA A 24 11.30 -35.19 -1.64
CA ALA A 24 10.79 -35.63 -0.34
C ALA A 24 9.55 -34.84 0.14
N GLY A 25 9.05 -33.88 -0.66
CA GLY A 25 7.85 -33.10 -0.33
C GLY A 25 8.03 -32.15 0.86
N VAL A 26 9.27 -31.90 1.29
CA VAL A 26 9.57 -31.00 2.42
C VAL A 26 9.35 -29.54 2.02
N PHE A 27 9.51 -29.22 0.73
CA PHE A 27 9.15 -27.94 0.16
C PHE A 27 8.37 -28.16 -1.14
N SER A 28 7.16 -27.62 -1.21
CA SER A 28 6.46 -27.40 -2.48
C SER A 28 7.23 -26.33 -3.26
N SER A 29 7.58 -26.61 -4.51
CA SER A 29 8.17 -25.60 -5.39
C SER A 29 7.24 -24.39 -5.42
N VAL A 30 7.72 -23.25 -4.93
CA VAL A 30 7.09 -21.94 -5.15
C VAL A 30 7.32 -21.56 -6.62
N VAL A 31 6.73 -22.34 -7.51
CA VAL A 31 6.43 -22.02 -8.90
C VAL A 31 4.91 -22.13 -9.03
N ALA A 32 4.21 -21.56 -8.05
CA ALA A 32 2.89 -21.03 -8.31
C ALA A 32 3.19 -19.65 -8.88
N ASP A 33 3.04 -19.54 -10.19
CA ASP A 33 2.89 -18.26 -10.87
C ASP A 33 1.90 -17.46 -10.04
N GLU A 34 2.42 -16.47 -9.30
CA GLU A 34 1.60 -15.58 -8.53
C GLU A 34 0.84 -14.74 -9.55
N THR A 35 -0.31 -15.24 -9.98
CA THR A 35 -1.42 -14.42 -10.45
C THR A 35 -1.95 -13.63 -9.25
N LYS A 36 -1.07 -12.85 -8.63
CA LYS A 36 -1.44 -11.77 -7.74
C LYS A 36 -2.19 -10.81 -8.63
N GLU A 37 -3.49 -10.70 -8.39
CA GLU A 37 -4.29 -9.64 -8.98
C GLU A 37 -3.51 -8.33 -8.90
N GLU A 38 -3.39 -7.62 -10.02
CA GLU A 38 -2.63 -6.38 -10.11
C GLU A 38 -3.35 -5.30 -9.28
N THR A 39 -3.16 -5.33 -7.97
CA THR A 39 -3.65 -4.28 -7.09
C THR A 39 -2.75 -3.07 -7.24
N LYS A 40 -3.33 -1.86 -7.26
CA LYS A 40 -2.56 -0.61 -7.29
C LYS A 40 -1.60 -0.43 -6.11
N PHE A 41 -1.80 -1.22 -5.05
CA PHE A 41 -0.99 -1.20 -3.84
C PHE A 41 0.20 -2.14 -4.02
N THR A 42 1.34 -1.57 -4.39
CA THR A 42 2.61 -2.30 -4.44
C THR A 42 3.49 -1.91 -3.25
N PRO A 43 4.40 -2.78 -2.80
CA PRO A 43 5.38 -2.42 -1.77
C PRO A 43 6.28 -1.25 -2.19
N THR A 44 6.48 -1.10 -3.50
CA THR A 44 7.32 -0.06 -4.10
C THR A 44 6.47 0.73 -5.10
N PRO A 45 5.90 1.88 -4.71
CA PRO A 45 5.16 2.73 -5.64
C PRO A 45 6.14 3.35 -6.66
N LYS A 46 5.68 3.48 -7.91
CA LYS A 46 6.47 4.13 -8.98
C LYS A 46 6.55 5.64 -8.79
N GLU A 47 5.49 6.23 -8.25
CA GLU A 47 5.36 7.67 -8.03
C GLU A 47 4.96 7.94 -6.58
N LEU A 48 5.55 8.98 -5.98
CA LEU A 48 5.19 9.47 -4.65
C LEU A 48 4.43 10.79 -4.81
N ASN A 49 3.12 10.68 -4.98
CA ASN A 49 2.23 11.82 -5.06
C ASN A 49 1.77 12.25 -3.67
N PHE A 50 1.89 13.55 -3.37
CA PHE A 50 1.46 14.10 -2.09
C PHE A 50 -0.08 14.15 -1.97
N TYR A 51 -0.79 14.22 -3.10
CA TYR A 51 -2.24 14.34 -3.16
C TYR A 51 -2.78 13.60 -4.40
N PRO A 52 -3.95 12.93 -4.33
CA PRO A 52 -4.53 12.26 -5.48
C PRO A 52 -4.98 13.21 -6.59
N SER A 53 -5.02 12.69 -7.81
CA SER A 53 -5.53 13.46 -8.96
C SER A 53 -7.02 13.77 -8.77
N GLN A 54 -7.47 14.92 -9.28
CA GLN A 54 -8.88 15.35 -9.16
C GLN A 54 -9.86 14.32 -9.73
N THR A 55 -9.43 13.59 -10.77
CA THR A 55 -10.20 12.53 -11.42
C THR A 55 -10.49 11.33 -10.52
N GLU A 56 -9.73 11.17 -9.43
CA GLU A 56 -9.90 10.08 -8.46
C GLU A 56 -10.72 10.51 -7.24
N TRP A 57 -11.16 11.76 -7.13
CA TRP A 57 -11.79 12.26 -5.90
C TRP A 57 -13.14 11.63 -5.58
N ASP A 58 -13.86 11.10 -6.58
CA ASP A 58 -15.12 10.38 -6.34
C ASP A 58 -14.89 8.98 -5.73
N SER A 59 -13.72 8.39 -5.94
CA SER A 59 -13.36 7.05 -5.47
C SER A 59 -11.85 6.90 -5.34
N PHE A 60 -11.29 7.42 -4.25
CA PHE A 60 -9.89 7.28 -3.93
C PHE A 60 -9.67 6.11 -2.96
N LEU A 61 -9.06 5.03 -3.46
CA LEU A 61 -8.72 3.88 -2.63
C LEU A 61 -7.42 4.13 -1.85
N GLU A 62 -7.43 3.92 -0.53
CA GLU A 62 -6.24 4.06 0.33
C GLU A 62 -6.18 2.91 1.33
N LEU A 63 -4.96 2.46 1.66
CA LEU A 63 -4.74 1.49 2.73
C LEU A 63 -5.07 2.11 4.08
N ASP A 64 -5.56 1.29 5.01
CA ASP A 64 -5.79 1.71 6.39
C ASP A 64 -4.46 2.08 7.07
N GLY A 65 -4.46 3.23 7.74
CA GLY A 65 -3.31 3.77 8.47
C GLY A 65 -3.07 3.08 9.81
N ASP A 66 -4.08 2.44 10.40
CA ASP A 66 -3.95 1.74 11.68
C ASP A 66 -3.13 0.46 11.56
N ASP A 67 -2.86 0.02 10.34
CA ASP A 67 -2.34 -1.31 10.05
C ASP A 67 -0.83 -1.38 9.72
N TRP A 68 -0.10 -0.34 10.07
CA TRP A 68 1.32 -0.21 9.73
C TRP A 68 2.24 -1.28 10.36
N LYS A 69 1.82 -1.92 11.47
CA LYS A 69 2.63 -2.91 12.20
C LYS A 69 2.64 -4.30 11.57
N ARG A 70 1.70 -4.58 10.66
CA ARG A 70 1.51 -5.91 10.08
C ARG A 70 2.41 -6.19 8.86
N GLY A 71 3.43 -5.37 8.64
CA GLY A 71 4.46 -5.63 7.63
C GLY A 71 4.10 -5.21 6.21
N GLY A 72 3.02 -4.44 6.05
CA GLY A 72 2.63 -3.84 4.78
C GLY A 72 2.14 -4.85 3.74
N VAL A 73 1.87 -4.33 2.53
CA VAL A 73 1.30 -5.11 1.43
C VAL A 73 2.21 -6.29 1.03
N GLY A 74 3.53 -6.17 1.22
CA GLY A 74 4.47 -7.23 0.87
C GLY A 74 4.37 -8.50 1.72
N ARG A 75 3.88 -8.41 2.97
CA ARG A 75 3.77 -9.56 3.88
C ARG A 75 2.34 -10.05 4.03
N ASN A 76 1.40 -9.12 4.22
CA ASN A 76 0.01 -9.45 4.52
C ASN A 76 -0.94 -9.21 3.35
N GLY A 77 -0.45 -8.66 2.22
CA GLY A 77 -1.30 -8.37 1.07
C GLY A 77 -2.41 -7.36 1.36
N VAL A 78 -3.35 -7.26 0.43
CA VAL A 78 -4.56 -6.45 0.59
C VAL A 78 -5.71 -7.36 1.04
N GLN A 79 -6.66 -6.83 1.81
CA GLN A 79 -7.83 -7.58 2.22
C GLN A 79 -8.69 -7.97 1.01
N SER A 80 -8.97 -9.27 0.87
CA SER A 80 -9.85 -9.84 -0.16
C SER A 80 -10.68 -10.99 0.42
N LYS A 81 -11.49 -11.66 -0.41
CA LYS A 81 -12.24 -12.85 0.05
C LYS A 81 -11.30 -14.03 0.36
N GLU A 82 -10.20 -14.12 -0.38
CA GLU A 82 -9.16 -15.13 -0.28
C GLU A 82 -8.17 -14.80 0.85
N ASN A 83 -8.05 -13.51 1.20
CA ASN A 83 -7.19 -13.01 2.26
C ASN A 83 -7.96 -12.10 3.24
N PRO A 84 -8.75 -12.68 4.17
CA PRO A 84 -9.57 -11.89 5.10
C PRO A 84 -8.72 -11.08 6.09
N ASP A 85 -7.51 -11.56 6.40
CA ASP A 85 -6.56 -10.93 7.31
C ASP A 85 -5.67 -9.88 6.64
N GLY A 86 -5.90 -9.57 5.35
CA GLY A 86 -5.13 -8.54 4.63
C GLY A 86 -5.37 -7.12 5.14
N ILE A 87 -4.62 -6.16 4.59
CA ILE A 87 -4.75 -4.74 4.95
C ILE A 87 -6.08 -4.19 4.42
N LEU A 88 -6.86 -3.55 5.28
CA LEU A 88 -8.12 -2.93 4.91
C LEU A 88 -7.89 -1.78 3.90
N VAL A 89 -8.77 -1.68 2.91
CA VAL A 89 -8.79 -0.58 1.94
C VAL A 89 -10.05 0.24 2.14
N HIS A 90 -9.86 1.55 2.33
CA HIS A 90 -10.94 2.53 2.34
C HIS A 90 -11.18 3.06 0.93
N ASP A 91 -12.45 3.27 0.59
CA ASP A 91 -12.87 3.99 -0.61
C ASP A 91 -13.40 5.35 -0.19
N TYR A 92 -12.63 6.39 -0.47
CA TYR A 92 -12.95 7.75 -0.06
C TYR A 92 -13.58 8.54 -1.20
N THR A 93 -14.60 9.33 -0.86
CA THR A 93 -14.98 10.51 -1.64
C THR A 93 -14.33 11.73 -1.00
N ILE A 94 -13.56 12.48 -1.80
CA ILE A 94 -12.81 13.66 -1.39
C ILE A 94 -13.64 14.90 -1.73
N VAL A 95 -14.11 15.59 -0.70
CA VAL A 95 -15.01 16.74 -0.84
C VAL A 95 -14.30 18.04 -0.50
N PRO A 96 -14.23 19.03 -1.41
CA PRO A 96 -13.74 20.37 -1.10
C PRO A 96 -14.54 21.01 0.04
N THR A 97 -13.83 21.60 0.99
CA THR A 97 -14.43 22.35 2.08
C THR A 97 -13.56 23.53 2.46
N ALA A 98 -14.02 24.37 3.38
CA ALA A 98 -13.31 25.54 3.86
C ALA A 98 -13.21 25.52 5.39
N CYS A 99 -12.05 25.88 5.91
CA CYS A 99 -11.82 26.06 7.33
C CYS A 99 -12.33 27.43 7.78
N SER A 100 -13.22 27.44 8.76
CA SER A 100 -13.77 28.67 9.38
C SER A 100 -13.21 28.95 10.78
N ASN A 101 -12.17 28.21 11.21
CA ASN A 101 -11.63 28.34 12.56
C ASN A 101 -10.79 29.63 12.76
N CYS A 102 -10.25 30.19 11.68
CA CYS A 102 -9.58 31.49 11.69
C CYS A 102 -9.93 32.27 10.42
N GLU A 103 -9.53 33.53 10.39
CA GLU A 103 -9.75 34.48 9.29
C GLU A 103 -8.99 34.11 8.01
N ALA A 104 -8.05 33.16 8.07
CA ALA A 104 -7.28 32.73 6.90
C ALA A 104 -8.11 31.97 5.85
N GLY A 105 -9.29 31.42 6.24
CA GLY A 105 -10.21 30.79 5.29
C GLY A 105 -9.57 29.67 4.46
N CYS A 106 -8.72 28.84 5.06
CA CYS A 106 -7.97 27.82 4.33
C CYS A 106 -8.91 26.81 3.66
N GLY A 107 -8.73 26.55 2.36
CA GLY A 107 -9.44 25.48 1.68
C GLY A 107 -8.91 24.11 2.09
N LEU A 108 -9.79 23.25 2.55
CA LEU A 108 -9.49 21.89 2.96
C LEU A 108 -10.20 20.90 2.03
N THR A 109 -9.92 19.63 2.24
CA THR A 109 -10.64 18.52 1.65
C THR A 109 -11.02 17.55 2.76
N ALA A 110 -12.30 17.22 2.83
CA ALA A 110 -12.84 16.22 3.73
C ALA A 110 -12.75 14.86 3.05
N TRP A 111 -12.13 13.89 3.70
CA TRP A 111 -12.02 12.52 3.21
C TRP A 111 -13.13 11.69 3.82
N VAL A 112 -14.20 11.48 3.04
CA VAL A 112 -15.42 10.81 3.48
C VAL A 112 -15.34 9.34 3.08
N ASP A 113 -15.37 8.43 4.05
CA ASP A 113 -15.40 7.00 3.78
C ASP A 113 -16.78 6.62 3.22
N LYS A 114 -16.85 6.10 1.99
CA LYS A 114 -18.11 5.81 1.32
C LYS A 114 -18.93 4.70 1.98
N LYS A 115 -18.30 3.83 2.77
CA LYS A 115 -19.01 2.76 3.49
C LYS A 115 -19.74 3.29 4.72
N THR A 116 -19.11 4.20 5.45
CA THR A 116 -19.63 4.71 6.73
C THR A 116 -20.24 6.10 6.62
N LEU A 117 -19.98 6.82 5.53
CA LEU A 117 -20.32 8.23 5.30
C LEU A 117 -19.78 9.18 6.38
N THR A 118 -18.71 8.77 7.05
CA THR A 118 -18.03 9.57 8.06
C THR A 118 -16.80 10.26 7.48
N VAL A 119 -16.52 11.47 7.95
CA VAL A 119 -15.26 12.14 7.66
C VAL A 119 -14.17 11.50 8.51
N ARG A 120 -13.15 10.92 7.87
CA ARG A 120 -12.04 10.29 8.57
C ARG A 120 -10.85 11.21 8.80
N LYS A 121 -10.61 12.14 7.87
CA LYS A 121 -9.53 13.11 7.96
C LYS A 121 -9.81 14.35 7.12
N TYR A 122 -9.17 15.45 7.52
CA TYR A 122 -9.10 16.67 6.72
C TYR A 122 -7.68 16.84 6.18
N MET A 123 -7.56 17.14 4.90
CA MET A 123 -6.30 17.44 4.24
C MET A 123 -6.36 18.85 3.63
N GLY A 124 -5.21 19.46 3.38
CA GLY A 124 -5.19 20.77 2.74
C GLY A 124 -5.56 20.60 1.28
N ASN A 125 -6.38 21.50 0.73
CA ASN A 125 -6.70 21.45 -0.69
C ASN A 125 -5.50 21.99 -1.51
N PRO A 126 -4.84 21.19 -2.37
CA PRO A 126 -3.71 21.66 -3.18
C PRO A 126 -4.10 22.75 -4.18
N LEU A 127 -5.37 22.79 -4.60
CA LEU A 127 -5.90 23.76 -5.57
C LEU A 127 -6.35 25.08 -4.92
N HIS A 128 -6.40 25.15 -3.58
CA HIS A 128 -6.81 26.36 -2.89
C HIS A 128 -5.61 27.24 -2.53
N THR A 129 -5.69 28.53 -2.89
CA THR A 129 -4.58 29.49 -2.70
C THR A 129 -4.16 29.68 -1.24
N GLY A 130 -5.12 29.62 -0.31
CA GLY A 130 -4.86 29.79 1.13
C GLY A 130 -4.18 28.61 1.82
N SER A 131 -4.35 27.36 1.35
CA SER A 131 -3.78 26.17 2.00
C SER A 131 -2.68 25.52 1.19
N ARG A 132 -2.78 25.53 -0.15
CA ARG A 132 -1.80 24.94 -1.08
C ARG A 132 -1.41 23.52 -0.69
N GLY A 133 -2.38 22.74 -0.23
CA GLY A 133 -2.17 21.35 0.19
C GLY A 133 -1.68 21.18 1.64
N ARG A 134 -1.57 22.26 2.43
CA ARG A 134 -1.09 22.22 3.81
C ARG A 134 -2.22 22.47 4.81
N ASN A 135 -2.12 21.80 5.95
CA ASN A 135 -2.96 22.04 7.12
C ASN A 135 -2.17 22.78 8.19
N CYS A 136 -2.83 23.72 8.86
CA CYS A 136 -2.35 24.25 10.15
C CYS A 136 -2.89 23.38 11.29
N ALA A 137 -2.33 23.55 12.50
CA ALA A 137 -2.77 22.79 13.68
C ALA A 137 -4.25 23.00 14.05
N LYS A 138 -4.85 24.10 13.59
CA LYS A 138 -6.26 24.46 13.84
C LYS A 138 -7.24 23.85 12.83
N GLY A 139 -6.75 23.45 11.66
CA GLY A 139 -7.57 22.88 10.58
C GLY A 139 -7.40 21.37 10.43
N TYR A 140 -6.69 20.73 11.37
CA TYR A 140 -6.49 19.29 11.44
C TYR A 140 -7.54 18.66 12.36
#